data_AF-A0A3D4QU66-F1
#
_entry.id   AF-A0A3D4QU66-F1
#
_cell.length_a   1.000
_cell.length_b   1.000
_cell.length_c   1.000
_cell.angle_alpha   90.00
_cell.angle_beta   90.00
_cell.angle_gamma   90.00
#
_symmetry.space_group_name_H-M   'P 1'
#
loop_
_entity.id
_entity.type
_entity.pdbx_description
1 polymer ?
#
loop_
_entity_poly.entity_id
_entity_poly.type
_entity_poly.pdbx_seq_one_letter_code
_entity_poly.pdbx_strand_id
1 'polypeptide(L)'
;MSKKTSRGRRTRPQRHKVNPLMGNYIIPTEHAVKRYQERIRMMNMRKTQNAIIEGVRHSRLIALTKYGDREIRENRGIVFVCEMQGNQLYVITVLVSQVDLRFVI
;
A
#
# COMPACT_ATOMS: atom_id res chain seq x y z
N MET A 1 -3.61 -41.31 -43.34
CA MET A 1 -3.66 -41.56 -41.89
C MET A 1 -2.51 -40.81 -41.24
N SER A 2 -2.74 -39.61 -40.71
CA SER A 2 -3.05 -39.29 -39.30
C SER A 2 -1.81 -38.72 -38.57
N LYS A 3 -1.68 -37.39 -38.66
CA LYS A 3 -0.80 -36.55 -37.83
C LYS A 3 -1.29 -36.62 -36.37
N LYS A 4 -0.42 -36.97 -35.41
CA LYS A 4 -0.68 -36.76 -33.97
C LYS A 4 0.36 -35.80 -33.42
N THR A 5 0.04 -34.51 -33.46
CA THR A 5 0.73 -33.47 -32.70
C THR A 5 0.14 -33.42 -31.29
N SER A 6 0.96 -33.74 -30.30
CA SER A 6 0.60 -33.65 -28.88
C SER A 6 0.47 -32.18 -28.45
N ARG A 7 -0.63 -31.91 -27.74
CA ARG A 7 -1.13 -30.61 -27.30
C ARG A 7 -0.14 -29.87 -26.39
N GLY A 8 0.51 -28.83 -26.91
CA GLY A 8 1.14 -27.78 -26.10
C GLY A 8 0.05 -26.89 -25.48
N ARG A 9 -0.03 -26.86 -24.14
CA ARG A 9 -0.90 -25.96 -23.38
C ARG A 9 -0.55 -24.50 -23.74
N ARG A 10 -1.51 -23.79 -24.35
CA ARG A 10 -1.45 -22.33 -24.55
C ARG A 10 -1.49 -21.65 -23.19
N THR A 11 -0.33 -21.23 -22.67
CA THR A 11 -0.25 -20.20 -21.63
C THR A 11 -0.76 -18.89 -22.24
N ARG A 12 -2.03 -18.57 -21.98
CA ARG A 12 -2.56 -17.22 -22.26
C ARG A 12 -1.80 -16.25 -21.33
N PRO A 13 -1.09 -15.23 -21.84
CA PRO A 13 -0.64 -14.16 -20.99
C PRO A 13 -1.90 -13.45 -20.48
N GLN A 14 -2.15 -13.56 -19.18
CA GLN A 14 -3.16 -12.77 -18.50
C GLN A 14 -2.72 -11.31 -18.68
N ARG A 15 -3.34 -10.61 -19.64
CA ARG A 15 -3.18 -9.16 -19.76
C ARG A 15 -3.81 -8.58 -18.49
N HIS A 16 -3.00 -8.32 -17.47
CA HIS A 16 -3.39 -7.47 -16.37
C HIS A 16 -3.87 -6.16 -17.01
N LYS A 17 -5.18 -5.89 -16.93
CA LYS A 17 -5.73 -4.57 -17.24
C LYS A 17 -5.05 -3.60 -16.28
N VAL A 18 -4.02 -2.90 -16.76
CA VAL A 18 -3.40 -1.79 -16.04
C VAL A 18 -4.51 -0.76 -15.92
N ASN A 19 -5.01 -0.60 -14.69
CA ASN A 19 -6.11 0.31 -14.40
C ASN A 19 -5.58 1.74 -14.64
N PRO A 20 -6.22 2.57 -15.49
CA PRO A 20 -5.72 3.91 -15.86
C PRO A 20 -5.65 4.92 -14.69
N LEU A 21 -6.05 4.50 -13.47
CA LEU A 21 -5.81 5.19 -12.20
C LEU A 21 -4.44 4.82 -11.58
N MET A 22 -3.51 4.19 -12.32
CA MET A 22 -2.13 3.93 -11.89
C MET A 22 -1.26 5.18 -12.11
N GLY A 23 -1.50 6.25 -11.35
CA GLY A 23 -0.69 7.47 -11.41
C GLY A 23 -0.62 8.17 -10.05
N ASN A 24 0.46 7.94 -9.30
CA ASN A 24 0.97 8.74 -8.17
C ASN A 24 -0.06 9.43 -7.24
N TYR A 25 -1.07 8.70 -6.78
CA TYR A 25 -1.99 9.21 -5.76
C TYR A 25 -1.40 9.13 -4.34
N ILE A 26 -0.29 8.43 -4.12
CA ILE A 26 0.30 8.26 -2.78
C ILE A 26 1.63 9.00 -2.76
N ILE A 27 1.75 10.03 -1.92
CA ILE A 27 2.92 10.88 -1.83
C ILE A 27 3.53 10.76 -0.42
N PRO A 28 4.62 10.01 -0.24
CA PRO A 28 5.35 9.99 1.01
C PRO A 28 6.01 11.35 1.27
N THR A 29 5.68 11.98 2.40
CA THR A 29 6.38 13.18 2.85
C THR A 29 7.82 12.83 3.27
N GLU A 30 8.70 13.83 3.29
CA GLU A 30 10.07 13.67 3.82
C GLU A 30 10.05 13.14 5.27
N HIS A 31 9.10 13.61 6.07
CA HIS A 31 8.92 13.13 7.44
C HIS A 31 8.62 11.63 7.49
N ALA A 32 7.69 11.14 6.65
CA ALA A 32 7.37 9.72 6.58
C ALA A 32 8.57 8.87 6.13
N VAL A 33 9.34 9.34 5.14
CA VAL A 33 10.55 8.65 4.68
C VAL A 33 11.57 8.50 5.80
N LYS A 34 11.85 9.59 6.53
CA LYS A 34 12.79 9.58 7.66
C LYS A 34 12.33 8.61 8.75
N ARG A 35 11.05 8.67 9.14
CA ARG A 35 10.48 7.77 10.16
C ARG A 35 10.55 6.30 9.77
N TYR A 36 10.30 5.98 8.50
CA TYR A 36 10.41 4.60 8.01
C TYR A 36 11.85 4.09 8.11
N GLN A 37 12.83 4.91 7.75
CA GLN A 37 14.25 4.55 7.86
C GLN A 37 14.67 4.33 9.31
N GLU A 38 14.24 5.20 10.23
CA GLU A 38 14.58 5.14 11.65
C GLU A 38 13.95 3.92 12.36
N ARG A 39 12.70 3.60 12.03
CA ARG A 39 11.87 2.69 12.85
C ARG A 39 11.64 1.32 12.23
N ILE A 40 11.80 1.20 10.91
CA ILE A 40 11.42 -0.01 10.18
C ILE A 40 12.62 -0.60 9.47
N ARG A 41 13.23 0.16 8.56
CA ARG A 41 14.38 -0.32 7.80
C ARG A 41 15.16 0.82 7.16
N MET A 42 16.44 0.92 7.48
CA MET A 42 17.35 1.87 6.82
C MET A 42 17.63 1.44 5.37
N MET A 43 17.25 2.28 4.42
CA MET A 43 17.38 2.08 2.97
C MET A 43 17.62 3.42 2.29
N ASN A 44 18.03 3.44 1.02
CA ASN A 44 18.10 4.69 0.27
C ASN A 44 16.71 5.32 0.06
N MET A 45 16.68 6.64 -0.12
CA MET A 45 15.44 7.43 -0.18
C MET A 45 14.41 6.88 -1.19
N ARG A 46 14.85 6.57 -2.42
CA ARG A 46 13.97 6.08 -3.49
C ARG A 46 13.35 4.72 -3.13
N LYS A 47 14.15 3.80 -2.57
CA LYS A 47 13.65 2.50 -2.12
C LYS A 47 12.68 2.64 -0.95
N THR A 48 12.96 3.55 -0.02
CA THR A 48 12.06 3.84 1.11
C THR A 48 10.72 4.39 0.62
N GLN A 49 10.73 5.37 -0.28
CA GLN A 49 9.50 5.93 -0.86
C GLN A 49 8.66 4.85 -1.54
N ASN A 50 9.27 4.00 -2.37
CA ASN A 50 8.57 2.90 -3.02
C ASN A 50 8.01 1.90 -2.00
N ALA A 51 8.77 1.56 -0.95
CA ALA A 51 8.30 0.65 0.10
C ALA A 51 7.09 1.22 0.85
N ILE A 52 7.07 2.52 1.14
CA ILE A 52 5.91 3.19 1.74
C ILE A 52 4.71 3.14 0.78
N ILE A 53 4.89 3.47 -0.50
CA ILE A 53 3.81 3.46 -1.49
C ILE A 53 3.19 2.07 -1.63
N GLU A 54 4.02 1.03 -1.78
CA GLU A 54 3.54 -0.36 -1.86
C GLU A 54 2.92 -0.82 -0.53
N GLY A 55 3.48 -0.39 0.60
CA GLY A 55 2.94 -0.67 1.93
C GLY A 55 1.53 -0.12 2.10
N VAL A 56 1.31 1.14 1.74
CA VAL A 56 -0.02 1.77 1.76
C VAL A 56 -0.97 1.08 0.78
N ARG A 57 -0.52 0.76 -0.44
CA ARG A 57 -1.35 0.09 -1.47
C ARG A 57 -1.85 -1.28 -1.03
N HIS A 58 -1.04 -2.04 -0.29
CA HIS A 58 -1.39 -3.38 0.19
C HIS A 58 -1.95 -3.40 1.63
N SER A 59 -2.05 -2.24 2.28
CA SER A 59 -2.59 -2.13 3.63
C SER A 59 -4.11 -2.34 3.63
N ARG A 60 -4.59 -3.12 4.60
CA ARG A 60 -6.00 -3.54 4.70
C ARG A 60 -6.97 -2.43 5.10
N LEU A 61 -6.53 -1.30 5.70
CA LEU A 61 -7.47 -0.28 6.15
C LEU A 61 -6.88 1.13 6.36
N ILE A 62 -7.75 2.12 6.15
CA ILE A 62 -7.52 3.57 6.16
C ILE A 62 -8.55 4.17 7.13
N ALA A 63 -8.11 4.88 8.18
CA ALA A 63 -9.01 5.72 8.97
C ALA A 63 -9.10 7.11 8.31
N LEU A 64 -10.27 7.47 7.78
CA LEU A 64 -10.57 8.82 7.30
C LEU A 64 -11.60 9.43 8.26
N THR A 65 -11.27 10.52 8.95
CA THR A 65 -12.26 11.34 9.67
C THR A 65 -12.45 12.65 8.90
N LYS A 66 -13.66 13.21 8.74
CA LYS A 66 -14.56 13.77 9.78
C LYS A 66 -16.00 13.19 9.81
N TYR A 67 -16.41 12.38 8.83
CA TYR A 67 -17.76 11.77 8.73
C TYR A 67 -17.75 10.36 8.08
N GLY A 68 -16.61 9.66 8.10
CA GLY A 68 -16.44 8.39 7.38
C GLY A 68 -16.43 7.20 8.33
N ASP A 69 -17.55 6.49 8.42
CA ASP A 69 -17.64 5.25 9.21
C ASP A 69 -16.84 4.12 8.56
N ARG A 70 -15.59 3.95 9.01
CA ARG A 70 -14.84 2.69 8.89
C ARG A 70 -14.05 2.42 10.17
N GLU A 71 -14.61 1.52 10.98
CA GLU A 71 -14.00 0.96 12.18
C GLU A 71 -12.97 -0.12 11.80
N ILE A 72 -11.73 -0.03 12.30
CA ILE A 72 -10.75 -1.12 12.21
C ILE A 72 -10.83 -1.93 13.50
N ARG A 73 -11.06 -3.23 13.34
CA ARG A 73 -10.86 -4.23 14.38
C ARG A 73 -9.47 -4.85 14.19
N GLU A 74 -8.52 -4.39 14.99
CA GLU A 74 -7.22 -5.02 15.25
C GLU A 74 -6.22 -5.05 14.08
N ASN A 75 -5.09 -4.34 14.24
CA ASN A 75 -3.96 -4.46 13.33
C ASN A 75 -2.62 -4.36 14.09
N ARG A 76 -1.82 -5.43 14.03
CA ARG A 76 -0.41 -5.46 14.42
C ARG A 76 0.47 -5.21 13.21
N GLY A 77 1.48 -4.35 13.36
CA GLY A 77 2.44 -4.07 12.31
C GLY A 77 2.59 -2.58 12.01
N ILE A 78 2.78 -2.25 10.73
CA ILE A 78 3.09 -0.89 10.29
C ILE A 78 1.79 -0.12 10.08
N VAL A 79 1.68 1.05 10.70
CA VAL A 79 0.55 1.96 10.54
C VAL A 79 1.00 3.18 9.74
N PHE A 80 0.37 3.40 8.60
CA PHE A 80 0.59 4.58 7.78
C PHE A 80 -0.44 5.64 8.14
N VAL A 81 0.04 6.83 8.54
CA VAL A 81 -0.82 7.98 8.82
C VAL A 81 -0.86 8.84 7.58
N CYS A 82 -2.05 8.99 7.01
CA CYS A 82 -2.24 9.68 5.74
C CYS A 82 -3.26 10.80 5.84
N GLU A 83 -3.08 11.84 5.03
CA GLU A 83 -4.01 12.95 4.84
C GLU A 83 -4.47 13.01 3.39
N MET A 84 -5.77 13.19 3.16
CA MET A 84 -6.32 13.40 1.81
C MET A 84 -6.33 14.89 1.48
N GLN A 85 -5.65 15.27 0.38
CA GLN A 85 -5.67 16.62 -0.17
C GLN A 85 -6.14 16.54 -1.62
N GLY A 86 -7.40 16.91 -1.87
CA GLY A 86 -8.04 16.73 -3.18
C GLY A 86 -8.10 15.25 -3.57
N ASN A 87 -7.41 14.88 -4.65
CA ASN A 87 -7.28 13.49 -5.10
C ASN A 87 -5.98 12.81 -4.66
N GLN A 88 -5.11 13.49 -3.91
CA GLN A 88 -3.83 12.97 -3.46
C GLN A 88 -3.88 12.51 -1.99
N LEU A 89 -3.26 11.37 -1.71
CA LEU A 89 -3.08 10.80 -0.38
C LEU A 89 -1.63 11.04 0.06
N TYR A 90 -1.43 12.00 0.96
CA TYR A 90 -0.14 12.31 1.54
C TYR A 90 0.14 11.38 2.71
N VAL A 91 1.26 10.66 2.70
CA VAL A 91 1.70 9.87 3.86
C VAL A 91 2.53 10.78 4.76
N ILE A 92 1.96 11.16 5.90
CA ILE A 92 2.54 12.13 6.83
C ILE A 92 3.57 11.45 7.72
N THR A 93 3.24 10.28 8.27
CA THR A 93 4.16 9.56 9.15
C THR A 93 3.90 8.05 9.15
N VAL A 94 4.81 7.30 9.76
CA VAL A 94 4.75 5.85 9.89
C VAL A 94 4.99 5.44 11.34
N LEU A 95 4.11 4.59 11.86
CA LEU A 95 4.17 4.07 13.22
C LEU A 95 4.33 2.54 13.17
N VAL A 96 4.87 1.98 14.24
CA VAL A 96 4.95 0.54 14.44
C VAL A 96 4.10 0.22 15.66
N SER A 97 3.06 -0.59 15.47
CA SER A 97 2.26 -1.09 16.57
C SER A 97 2.70 -2.50 16.93
N GLN A 98 3.13 -2.68 18.18
CA GLN A 98 3.41 -4.00 18.77
C GLN A 98 2.15 -4.64 19.39
N VAL A 99 1.09 -3.86 19.55
CA VAL A 99 -0.21 -4.28 20.11
C VAL A 99 -1.31 -4.10 19.08
N ASP A 100 -2.40 -4.83 19.25
CA ASP A 100 -3.56 -4.67 18.38
C ASP A 100 -4.22 -3.33 18.69
N LEU A 101 -4.12 -2.37 17.76
CA LEU A 101 -4.79 -1.08 17.90
C LEU A 101 -6.30 -1.30 17.71
N ARG A 102 -7.08 -0.81 18.68
CA ARG A 102 -8.53 -0.69 18.62
C ARG A 102 -8.88 0.79 18.70
N PHE A 103 -9.65 1.29 17.74
CA PHE A 103 -10.16 2.65 17.78
C PHE A 103 -11.55 2.63 18.42
N VAL A 104 -11.76 3.48 19.43
CA VAL A 104 -13.05 3.67 20.09
C VAL A 104 -13.71 4.91 19.48
N ILE A 105 -15.02 4.81 19.19
CA ILE A 105 -15.86 5.89 18.67
C ILE A 105 -16.22 6.86 19.79
#